data_AF-A0A1H0NVJ8-F1
#
_entry.id   AF-A0A1H0NVJ8-F1
#
_cell.length_a   1.000
_cell.length_b   1.000
_cell.length_c   1.000
_cell.angle_alpha   90.00
_cell.angle_beta   90.00
_cell.angle_gamma   90.00
#
_symmetry.space_group_name_H-M   'P 1'
#
loop_
_entity.id
_entity.type
_entity.pdbx_description
1 polymer ?
#
loop_
_entity_poly.entity_id
_entity_poly.type
_entity_poly.pdbx_seq_one_letter_code
_entity_poly.pdbx_strand_id
1 'polypeptide(L)'
;MKNDFAQKPDSNFPNLVTPFDPTFPSLITPFDPATTLIRMPRLEIATGLKRSTIYKLMQCPDSGFPQPVKLSNSTARGAPVAWVFSEVQSWVKSRIEARDQVAA
;
A
#
# COMPACT_ATOMS: atom_id res chain seq x y z
N MET A 1 -49.87 -26.74 6.87
CA MET A 1 -50.57 -25.97 5.82
C MET A 1 -51.12 -24.71 6.48
N LYS A 2 -50.74 -23.47 6.18
CA LYS A 2 -49.83 -22.87 5.19
C LYS A 2 -49.32 -21.56 5.82
N ASN A 3 -48.09 -21.17 5.53
CA ASN A 3 -47.49 -19.88 5.90
C ASN A 3 -48.20 -18.74 5.17
N ASP A 4 -48.32 -17.57 5.78
CA ASP A 4 -48.37 -16.30 5.04
C ASP A 4 -47.78 -15.16 5.89
N PHE A 5 -46.45 -15.15 5.94
CA PHE A 5 -45.64 -13.97 6.27
C PHE A 5 -45.63 -13.07 5.04
N ALA A 6 -46.49 -12.06 4.99
CA ALA A 6 -46.45 -11.03 3.96
C ALA A 6 -46.46 -9.63 4.60
N GLN A 7 -45.47 -9.37 5.47
CA GLN A 7 -45.07 -8.00 5.75
C GLN A 7 -44.31 -7.49 4.52
N LYS A 8 -44.96 -6.63 3.74
CA LYS A 8 -44.36 -5.88 2.64
C LYS A 8 -43.09 -5.19 3.17
N PRO A 9 -41.89 -5.37 2.57
CA PRO A 9 -40.72 -4.66 3.04
C PRO A 9 -40.84 -3.18 2.68
N ASP A 10 -40.85 -2.34 3.70
CA ASP A 10 -40.82 -0.88 3.56
C ASP A 10 -39.58 -0.47 2.75
N SER A 11 -39.84 0.09 1.58
CA SER A 11 -38.86 0.60 0.63
C SER A 11 -38.27 1.93 1.08
N ASN A 12 -37.66 1.98 2.27
CA ASN A 12 -36.99 3.17 2.76
C ASN A 12 -35.78 2.84 3.64
N PHE A 13 -34.81 2.14 3.05
CA PHE A 13 -33.45 2.13 3.57
C PHE A 13 -32.62 3.12 2.74
N PRO A 14 -32.27 4.30 3.28
CA PRO A 14 -31.33 5.19 2.60
C PRO A 14 -29.94 4.52 2.56
N ASN A 15 -29.52 4.14 1.35
CA ASN A 15 -28.15 3.84 0.93
C ASN A 15 -27.31 3.02 1.94
N LEU A 16 -27.63 1.74 2.10
CA LEU A 16 -26.67 0.78 2.62
C LEU A 16 -25.60 0.55 1.55
N VAL A 17 -24.39 1.06 1.81
CA VAL A 17 -23.17 0.72 1.08
C VAL A 17 -23.02 -0.80 1.10
N THR A 18 -23.37 -1.46 0.00
CA THR A 18 -23.10 -2.88 -0.20
C THR A 18 -21.58 -3.07 -0.28
N PRO A 19 -20.99 -4.03 0.43
CA PRO A 19 -19.54 -4.14 0.59
C PRO A 19 -18.77 -4.60 -0.66
N PHE A 20 -19.44 -4.77 -1.81
CA PHE A 20 -18.82 -5.34 -3.00
C PHE A 20 -19.56 -4.93 -4.28
N ASP A 21 -19.56 -3.64 -4.61
CA ASP A 21 -19.90 -3.21 -5.97
C ASP A 21 -18.58 -3.11 -6.78
N PRO A 22 -18.36 -3.98 -7.78
CA PRO A 22 -17.17 -3.93 -8.64
C PRO A 22 -17.16 -2.72 -9.58
N THR A 23 -18.24 -1.91 -9.57
CA THR A 23 -18.40 -0.68 -10.35
C THR A 23 -18.09 0.57 -9.53
N PHE A 24 -17.39 0.48 -8.40
CA PHE A 24 -16.65 1.64 -7.88
C PHE A 24 -15.44 1.84 -8.78
N PRO A 25 -15.47 2.80 -9.73
CA PRO A 25 -14.31 3.04 -10.56
C PRO A 25 -13.24 3.61 -9.62
N SER A 26 -12.20 2.83 -9.31
CA SER A 26 -10.78 3.20 -9.23
C SER A 26 -10.32 4.56 -8.62
N LEU A 27 -11.18 5.37 -8.01
CA LEU A 27 -10.90 6.73 -7.55
C LEU A 27 -10.30 6.78 -6.13
N ILE A 28 -10.03 5.64 -5.50
CA ILE A 28 -9.56 5.61 -4.10
C ILE A 28 -8.04 5.77 -3.98
N THR A 29 -7.30 5.91 -5.10
CA THR A 29 -5.90 6.36 -5.06
C THR A 29 -5.83 7.73 -5.74
N PRO A 30 -5.90 8.85 -5.00
CA PRO A 30 -5.80 10.19 -5.58
C PRO A 30 -4.42 10.52 -6.17
N PHE A 31 -3.47 9.57 -6.10
CA PHE A 31 -2.09 9.78 -6.48
C PHE A 31 -1.59 8.61 -7.32
N ASP A 32 -0.81 8.94 -8.35
CA ASP A 32 -0.15 7.96 -9.22
C ASP A 32 1.01 7.29 -8.44
N PRO A 33 1.04 5.96 -8.32
CA PRO A 33 2.10 5.25 -7.60
C PRO A 33 3.51 5.52 -8.15
N ALA A 34 3.64 5.87 -9.44
CA ALA A 34 4.94 6.15 -10.05
C ALA A 34 5.55 7.49 -9.57
N THR A 35 4.72 8.44 -9.15
CA THR A 35 5.15 9.78 -8.69
C THR A 35 4.88 10.02 -7.20
N THR A 36 4.16 9.11 -6.56
CA THR A 36 3.86 9.20 -5.13
C THR A 36 5.10 8.91 -4.29
N LEU A 37 5.43 9.86 -3.40
CA LEU A 37 6.49 9.69 -2.41
C LEU A 37 5.90 9.28 -1.06
N ILE A 38 6.38 8.18 -0.52
CA ILE A 38 5.97 7.66 0.79
C ILE A 38 7.02 7.93 1.87
N ARG A 39 6.54 8.24 3.08
CA ARG A 39 7.36 8.44 4.28
C ARG A 39 7.54 7.14 5.05
N MET A 40 8.44 7.14 6.02
CA MET A 40 8.81 5.96 6.82
C MET A 40 7.61 5.16 7.36
N PRO A 41 6.57 5.76 7.99
CA PRO A 41 5.44 4.98 8.50
C PRO A 41 4.71 4.17 7.41
N ARG A 42 4.57 4.75 6.21
CA ARG A 42 3.93 4.07 5.08
C ARG A 42 4.84 3.01 4.47
N LEU A 43 6.16 3.25 4.44
CA LEU A 43 7.16 2.29 4.00
C LEU A 43 7.17 1.05 4.91
N GLU A 44 7.09 1.23 6.23
CA GLU A 44 6.99 0.13 7.21
C GLU A 44 5.72 -0.70 6.98
N ILE A 45 4.58 -0.04 6.73
CA ILE A 45 3.32 -0.74 6.41
C ILE A 45 3.44 -1.51 5.09
N ALA A 46 3.99 -0.90 4.05
CA ALA A 46 4.07 -1.51 2.72
C ALA A 46 5.04 -2.70 2.66
N THR A 47 6.16 -2.61 3.38
CA THR A 47 7.20 -3.65 3.38
C THR A 47 7.04 -4.68 4.50
N GLY A 48 6.27 -4.36 5.55
CA GLY A 48 6.16 -5.15 6.77
C GLY A 48 7.43 -5.12 7.64
N LEU A 49 8.44 -4.34 7.27
CA LEU A 49 9.71 -4.26 7.97
C LEU A 49 9.70 -3.15 9.04
N LYS A 50 10.42 -3.39 10.13
CA LYS A 50 10.69 -2.35 11.12
C LYS A 50 11.73 -1.37 10.59
N ARG A 51 11.66 -0.13 11.07
CA ARG A 51 12.58 0.96 10.73
C ARG A 51 14.07 0.59 10.82
N SER A 52 14.46 -0.16 11.85
CA SER A 52 15.85 -0.59 12.03
C SER A 52 16.34 -1.48 10.89
N THR A 53 15.50 -2.38 10.40
CA THR A 53 15.81 -3.25 9.25
C THR A 53 15.89 -2.45 7.96
N ILE A 54 14.97 -1.50 7.76
CA ILE A 54 15.01 -0.61 6.60
C ILE A 54 16.35 0.15 6.56
N TYR A 55 16.80 0.71 7.68
CA TYR A 55 18.09 1.39 7.72
C TYR A 55 19.29 0.47 7.43
N LYS A 56 19.24 -0.80 7.84
CA LYS A 56 20.27 -1.79 7.48
C LYS A 56 20.26 -2.05 5.97
N LEU A 57 19.09 -2.25 5.36
CA LEU A 57 18.97 -2.46 3.92
C LEU A 57 19.48 -1.25 3.12
N MET A 58 19.19 -0.03 3.57
CA MET A 58 19.72 1.19 2.95
C MET A 58 21.25 1.29 3.00
N GLN A 59 21.90 0.68 4.00
CA GLN A 59 23.35 0.64 4.12
C GLN A 59 23.98 -0.48 3.26
N CYS A 60 23.17 -1.43 2.78
CA CYS A 60 23.60 -2.55 1.95
C CYS A 60 23.31 -2.25 0.47
N PRO A 61 24.32 -1.87 -0.34
CA PRO A 61 24.10 -1.54 -1.75
C PRO A 61 23.56 -2.72 -2.56
N ASP A 62 23.90 -3.96 -2.20
CA ASP A 62 23.47 -5.17 -2.91
C ASP A 62 22.05 -5.64 -2.54
N SER A 63 21.36 -4.93 -1.65
CA SER A 63 20.02 -5.35 -1.17
C SER A 63 18.90 -5.15 -2.19
N GLY A 64 19.16 -4.39 -3.27
CA GLY A 64 18.14 -3.98 -4.24
C GLY A 64 17.03 -3.10 -3.64
N PHE A 65 17.22 -2.57 -2.44
CA PHE A 65 16.20 -1.78 -1.75
C PHE A 65 16.05 -0.38 -2.39
N PRO A 66 14.82 0.18 -2.47
CA PRO A 66 14.56 1.49 -3.05
C PRO A 66 15.38 2.62 -2.42
N GLN A 67 15.85 3.55 -3.25
CA GLN A 67 16.71 4.63 -2.82
C GLN A 67 15.89 5.78 -2.19
N PRO A 68 16.40 6.41 -1.11
CA PRO A 68 15.73 7.54 -0.49
C PRO A 68 15.85 8.81 -1.35
N VAL A 69 14.72 9.47 -1.60
CA VAL A 69 14.62 10.79 -2.23
C VAL A 69 14.61 11.86 -1.14
N LYS A 70 15.53 12.84 -1.23
CA LYS A 70 15.56 14.00 -0.33
C LYS A 70 14.41 14.95 -0.70
N LEU A 71 13.62 15.35 0.29
CA LEU A 71 12.48 16.27 0.08
C LEU A 71 12.87 17.75 0.23
N SER A 72 14.07 18.04 0.73
CA SER A 72 14.57 19.41 0.86
C SER A 72 16.01 19.52 0.37
N ASN A 73 16.39 20.74 -0.02
CA ASN A 73 17.75 21.09 -0.45
C ASN A 73 18.74 21.17 0.72
N SER A 74 18.28 20.93 1.95
CA SER A 74 19.12 21.01 3.14
C SER A 74 19.96 19.74 3.29
N THR A 75 21.26 19.90 3.45
CA THR A 75 22.21 18.82 3.78
C THR A 75 22.28 18.58 5.30
N ALA A 76 21.40 19.19 6.10
CA ALA A 76 21.37 19.01 7.54
C ALA A 76 21.15 17.53 7.91
N ARG A 77 21.82 17.10 8.99
CA ARG A 77 21.60 15.78 9.60
C ARG A 77 20.15 15.71 10.07
N GLY A 78 19.33 14.91 9.39
CA GLY A 78 17.90 14.79 9.66
C GLY A 78 16.98 15.43 8.62
N ALA A 79 17.52 15.89 7.48
CA ALA A 79 16.70 16.33 6.36
C ALA A 79 15.64 15.25 5.99
N PRO A 80 14.40 15.65 5.71
CA PRO A 80 13.32 14.72 5.42
C PRO A 80 13.61 13.92 4.14
N VAL A 81 13.49 12.59 4.22
CA VAL A 81 13.60 11.66 3.07
C VAL A 81 12.34 10.84 2.84
N ALA A 82 12.03 10.53 1.58
CA ALA A 82 10.91 9.70 1.16
C ALA A 82 11.36 8.65 0.14
N TRP A 83 10.45 7.77 -0.27
CA TRP A 83 10.70 6.74 -1.27
C TRP A 83 9.61 6.76 -2.32
N VAL A 84 9.94 6.41 -3.56
CA VAL A 84 8.95 6.28 -4.63
C VAL A 84 8.09 5.05 -4.37
N PHE A 85 6.77 5.20 -4.39
CA PHE A 85 5.86 4.13 -4.03
C PHE A 85 5.94 2.94 -4.99
N SER A 86 6.03 3.19 -6.30
CA SER A 86 6.18 2.14 -7.32
C SER A 86 7.44 1.30 -7.15
N GLU A 87 8.58 1.91 -6.78
CA GLU A 87 9.83 1.19 -6.50
C GLU A 87 9.67 0.26 -5.29
N VAL A 88 9.01 0.76 -4.24
CA VAL A 88 8.72 -0.04 -3.04
C VAL A 88 7.80 -1.21 -3.37
N GLN A 89 6.75 -0.99 -4.15
CA GLN A 89 5.87 -2.07 -4.60
C GLN A 89 6.61 -3.10 -5.45
N SER A 90 7.49 -2.65 -6.35
CA SER A 90 8.29 -3.53 -7.21
C SER A 90 9.27 -4.38 -6.38
N TRP A 91 9.90 -3.78 -5.38
CA TRP A 91 10.76 -4.51 -4.44
C TRP A 91 9.96 -5.57 -3.65
N VAL A 92 8.78 -5.22 -3.12
CA VAL A 92 7.91 -6.19 -2.43
C VAL A 92 7.52 -7.33 -3.36
N LYS A 93 7.15 -7.02 -4.61
CA LYS A 93 6.80 -8.03 -5.62
C LYS A 93 7.98 -8.97 -5.89
N SER A 94 9.19 -8.42 -6.05
CA SER A 94 10.41 -9.23 -6.23
C SER A 94 10.67 -10.18 -5.05
N ARG A 95 10.35 -9.77 -3.81
CA ARG A 95 10.45 -10.66 -2.63
C ARG A 95 9.44 -11.82 -2.67
N ILE A 96 8.23 -11.56 -3.18
CA ILE A 96 7.20 -12.59 -3.37
C ILE A 96 7.66 -13.56 -4.45
N GLU A 97 8.09 -13.05 -5.61
CA GLU A 97 8.59 -13.87 -6.71
C GLU A 97 9.80 -14.71 -6.28
N ALA A 98 10.77 -14.13 -5.56
CA ALA A 98 11.92 -14.87 -5.05
C ALA A 98 11.53 -16.00 -4.09
N ARG A 99 10.48 -15.84 -3.28
CA ARG A 99 9.93 -16.91 -2.45
C ARG A 99 9.32 -18.01 -3.33
N ASP A 100 8.54 -17.62 -4.32
CA ASP A 100 7.79 -18.56 -5.17
C ASP A 100 8.73 -19.38 -6.08
N GLN A 101 9.84 -18.79 -6.54
CA GLN A 101 10.86 -19.49 -7.32
C GLN A 101 11.67 -20.53 -6.50
N VAL A 102 11.75 -20.37 -5.18
CA VAL A 102 12.44 -21.33 -4.29
C VAL A 102 11.51 -22.51 -3.95
N ALA A 103 10.21 -22.34 -4.09
CA ALA A 103 9.20 -23.35 -3.79
C ALA A 103 8.81 -24.22 -5.02
N ALA A 104 9.30 -23.89 -6.21
CA ALA A 104 9.09 -24.63 -7.46
C ALA A 104 10.28 -25.56 -7.77
#